data_AF-A0A7V9MUS4-F1
#
_entry.id   AF-A0A7V9MUS4-F1
#
_cell.length_a   1.000
_cell.length_b   1.000
_cell.length_c   1.000
_cell.angle_alpha   90.00
_cell.angle_beta   90.00
_cell.angle_gamma   90.00
#
_symmetry.space_group_name_H-M   'P 1'
#
loop_
_entity.id
_entity.type
_entity.pdbx_description
1 polymer ?
#
loop_
_entity_poly.entity_id
_entity_poly.type
_entity_poly.pdbx_seq_one_letter_code
_entity_poly.pdbx_strand_id
1 'polypeptide(L)'
;MGFLEALGDASTSRVLNLDYIAKANRNNQEYHEKPLFVSPIMNAAFVLKQRMRGNDAYQFESARAMVTKIILPFDPSDLSAGGRSIMVDQRGFQEAVRDVGNYNSDAFAHDVKVMRLINALPSLDPFLLRQHLLNYKIDVAPCYFSISKADQEGMHLFVSNELGRLTKLLGTSASGNSTNRMVSAMLSSDVAEELAPLRETLNLNGEDFRQGVFSWRGFLYYKWSIEKFWPDTILVLKQINEFRPTGLATPEQNTILAQLRRSIIEMVRDNSKHVNQALSVYDRSFGDLVEQQSPKTFRDFLLSAPFMFLELGEKFGAISHMVGFWKRRFASRGCPLVEVDELLTVLQDFASGFGERVKAPSSLIPRPVVMDCRHSR
;
A
#
# COMPACT_ATOMS: atom_id res chain seq x y z
N MET A 1 -0.40 -25.31 9.46
CA MET A 1 -0.15 -24.54 8.22
C MET A 1 0.88 -23.46 8.54
N GLY A 2 2.02 -23.47 7.86
CA GLY A 2 3.07 -22.48 8.06
C GLY A 2 2.67 -21.10 7.51
N PHE A 3 3.21 -20.01 8.08
CA PHE A 3 2.91 -18.63 7.65
C PHE A 3 3.14 -18.43 6.14
N LEU A 4 4.17 -19.04 5.56
CA LEU A 4 4.46 -18.93 4.11
C LEU A 4 3.48 -19.71 3.23
N GLU A 5 2.99 -20.86 3.67
CA GLU A 5 1.96 -21.63 2.94
C GLU A 5 0.67 -20.81 2.76
N ALA A 6 0.30 -20.02 3.77
CA ALA A 6 -0.84 -19.11 3.69
C ALA A 6 -0.64 -17.95 2.68
N LEU A 7 0.58 -17.71 2.20
CA LEU A 7 0.93 -16.67 1.23
C LEU A 7 1.13 -17.18 -0.21
N GLY A 8 1.13 -18.50 -0.41
CA GLY A 8 1.55 -19.16 -1.66
C GLY A 8 0.80 -18.70 -2.92
N ASP A 9 -0.46 -18.29 -2.80
CA ASP A 9 -1.31 -17.88 -3.93
C ASP A 9 -1.71 -16.39 -3.90
N ALA A 10 -1.06 -15.57 -3.06
CA ALA A 10 -1.68 -14.36 -2.54
C ALA A 10 -0.83 -13.07 -2.66
N SER A 11 -0.89 -12.39 -3.80
CA SER A 11 -0.59 -10.94 -3.82
C SER A 11 -1.77 -10.16 -3.24
N THR A 12 -1.53 -9.32 -2.23
CA THR A 12 -2.52 -8.39 -1.63
C THR A 12 -1.89 -7.02 -1.48
N SER A 13 -2.67 -6.04 -1.02
CA SER A 13 -2.13 -4.74 -0.58
C SER A 13 -1.07 -4.84 0.52
N ARG A 14 -0.84 -6.00 1.15
CA ARG A 14 0.22 -6.20 2.14
C ARG A 14 1.24 -7.29 1.79
N VAL A 15 1.04 -8.04 0.70
CA VAL A 15 1.91 -9.17 0.35
C VAL A 15 2.17 -9.12 -1.14
N LEU A 16 3.43 -9.17 -1.55
CA LEU A 16 3.86 -9.36 -2.92
C LEU A 16 4.66 -10.66 -2.98
N ASN A 17 4.10 -11.66 -3.66
CA ASN A 17 4.71 -12.98 -3.80
C ASN A 17 5.51 -13.02 -5.12
N LEU A 18 6.81 -12.78 -5.05
CA LEU A 18 7.67 -12.74 -6.23
C LEU A 18 7.97 -14.15 -6.76
N ASP A 19 8.02 -15.16 -5.89
CA ASP A 19 8.17 -16.56 -6.28
C ASP A 19 7.04 -17.01 -7.23
N TYR A 20 5.78 -16.70 -6.88
CA TYR A 20 4.64 -16.97 -7.74
C TYR A 20 4.76 -16.24 -9.10
N ILE A 21 5.13 -14.95 -9.08
CA ILE A 21 5.31 -14.16 -10.30
C ILE A 21 6.41 -14.75 -11.19
N ALA A 22 7.54 -15.14 -10.60
CA ALA A 22 8.67 -15.74 -11.30
C ALA A 22 8.27 -17.08 -11.96
N LYS A 23 7.56 -17.95 -11.23
CA LYS A 23 7.04 -19.22 -11.76
C LYS A 23 6.06 -19.00 -12.91
N ALA A 24 5.11 -18.08 -12.76
CA ALA A 24 4.10 -17.78 -13.77
C ALA A 24 4.68 -17.11 -15.04
N ASN A 25 5.81 -16.42 -14.92
CA ASN A 25 6.40 -15.63 -16.01
C ASN A 25 7.74 -16.17 -16.51
N ARG A 26 8.06 -17.45 -16.24
CA ARG A 26 9.34 -18.07 -16.65
C ARG A 26 9.65 -17.93 -18.14
N ASN A 27 8.63 -17.96 -18.99
CA ASN A 27 8.76 -17.85 -20.46
C ASN A 27 8.43 -16.44 -20.99
N ASN A 28 8.19 -15.47 -20.11
CA ASN A 28 7.88 -14.10 -20.48
C ASN A 28 9.19 -13.31 -20.66
N GLN A 29 9.48 -12.88 -21.90
CA GLN A 29 10.69 -12.13 -22.20
C GLN A 29 10.76 -10.78 -21.46
N GLU A 30 9.63 -10.05 -21.36
CA GLU A 30 9.59 -8.75 -20.70
C GLU A 30 9.92 -8.86 -19.20
N TYR A 31 9.56 -9.99 -18.56
CA TYR A 31 9.92 -10.26 -17.16
C TYR A 31 11.44 -10.33 -16.96
N HIS A 32 12.17 -10.98 -17.88
CA HIS A 32 13.62 -11.09 -17.80
C HIS A 32 14.34 -9.79 -18.17
N GLU A 33 13.78 -9.00 -19.07
CA GLU A 33 14.34 -7.70 -19.49
C GLU A 33 14.11 -6.59 -18.46
N LYS A 34 13.00 -6.65 -17.73
CA LYS A 34 12.57 -5.62 -16.77
C LYS A 34 12.23 -6.21 -15.39
N PRO A 35 13.18 -6.87 -14.72
CA PRO A 35 12.91 -7.49 -13.43
C PRO A 35 12.76 -6.43 -12.33
N LEU A 36 12.00 -6.76 -11.28
CA LEU A 36 11.85 -5.87 -10.13
C LEU A 36 13.18 -5.68 -9.38
N PHE A 37 13.88 -6.80 -9.17
CA PHE A 37 15.23 -6.82 -8.61
C PHE A 37 16.21 -7.33 -9.67
N VAL A 38 17.45 -6.87 -9.65
CA VAL A 38 18.50 -7.44 -10.50
C VAL A 38 18.88 -8.83 -10.01
N SER A 39 18.87 -9.07 -8.68
CA SER A 39 19.15 -10.39 -8.12
C SER A 39 18.01 -11.38 -8.40
N PRO A 40 18.29 -12.54 -9.05
CA PRO A 40 17.29 -13.59 -9.24
C PRO A 40 16.78 -14.17 -7.92
N ILE A 41 17.65 -14.26 -6.90
CA ILE A 41 17.30 -14.75 -5.56
C ILE A 41 16.24 -13.84 -4.95
N MET A 42 16.40 -12.52 -5.07
CA MET A 42 15.41 -11.56 -4.56
C MET A 42 14.09 -11.61 -5.31
N ASN A 43 14.09 -11.96 -6.60
CA ASN A 43 12.85 -12.18 -7.36
C ASN A 43 12.12 -13.49 -7.00
N ALA A 44 12.64 -14.29 -6.05
CA ALA A 44 11.94 -15.42 -5.45
C ALA A 44 11.47 -15.13 -4.01
N ALA A 45 11.55 -13.87 -3.56
CA ALA A 45 11.17 -13.50 -2.20
C ALA A 45 9.67 -13.24 -2.03
N PHE A 46 9.23 -13.24 -0.78
CA PHE A 46 7.96 -12.66 -0.34
C PHE A 46 8.23 -11.29 0.26
N VAL A 47 7.55 -10.26 -0.22
CA VAL A 47 7.63 -8.90 0.35
C VAL A 47 6.34 -8.63 1.10
N LEU A 48 6.46 -8.22 2.37
CA LEU A 48 5.33 -8.03 3.26
C LEU A 48 5.34 -6.66 3.92
N LYS A 49 4.18 -6.01 3.93
CA LYS A 49 3.89 -4.83 4.75
C LYS A 49 3.26 -5.29 6.05
N GLN A 50 4.01 -5.17 7.14
CA GLN A 50 3.54 -5.55 8.47
C GLN A 50 3.68 -4.40 9.46
N ARG A 51 2.80 -4.38 10.45
CA ARG A 51 3.00 -3.53 11.62
C ARG A 51 4.20 -4.04 12.41
N MET A 52 4.94 -3.11 12.98
CA MET A 52 6.02 -3.44 13.89
C MET A 52 5.43 -4.02 15.17
N ARG A 53 5.91 -5.20 15.59
CA ARG A 53 5.54 -5.78 16.88
C ARG A 53 6.46 -5.21 17.96
N GLY A 54 5.97 -5.09 19.20
CA GLY A 54 6.74 -4.48 20.30
C GLY A 54 8.13 -5.11 20.51
N ASN A 55 8.25 -6.41 20.27
CA ASN A 55 9.52 -7.14 20.39
C ASN A 55 10.52 -6.83 19.27
N ASP A 56 10.12 -6.24 18.14
CA ASP A 56 11.02 -5.94 17.02
C ASP A 56 11.61 -4.51 17.08
N ALA A 57 11.22 -3.73 18.10
CA ALA A 57 11.62 -2.34 18.31
C ALA A 57 13.13 -2.11 18.28
N TYR A 58 13.88 -3.00 18.94
CA TYR A 58 15.33 -2.87 19.10
C TYR A 58 16.11 -3.03 17.79
N GLN A 59 15.48 -3.56 16.73
CA GLN A 59 16.14 -3.82 15.45
C GLN A 59 16.29 -2.54 14.61
N PHE A 60 15.68 -1.42 15.01
CA PHE A 60 15.70 -0.16 14.28
C PHE A 60 16.31 0.96 15.13
N GLU A 61 16.80 1.99 14.46
CA GLU A 61 17.30 3.21 15.11
C GLU A 61 16.17 4.12 15.59
N SER A 62 15.02 4.07 14.92
CA SER A 62 13.83 4.85 15.25
C SER A 62 12.57 3.97 15.27
N ALA A 63 11.58 4.37 16.06
CA ALA A 63 10.30 3.70 16.11
C ALA A 63 9.60 3.79 14.75
N ARG A 64 9.14 2.65 14.23
CA ARG A 64 8.37 2.57 12.98
C ARG A 64 7.02 1.93 13.25
N ALA A 65 5.95 2.49 12.67
CA ALA A 65 4.61 1.91 12.79
C ALA A 65 4.44 0.70 11.84
N MET A 66 5.00 0.81 10.64
CA MET A 66 4.97 -0.18 9.57
C MET A 66 6.39 -0.46 9.08
N VAL A 67 6.66 -1.71 8.75
CA VAL A 67 7.94 -2.16 8.19
C VAL A 67 7.71 -3.04 6.98
N THR A 68 8.69 -3.05 6.08
CA THR A 68 8.72 -3.97 4.94
C THR A 68 9.62 -5.15 5.30
N LYS A 69 9.03 -6.33 5.41
CA LYS A 69 9.74 -7.59 5.66
C LYS A 69 9.89 -8.32 4.32
N ILE A 70 11.10 -8.75 4.03
CA ILE A 70 11.44 -9.59 2.89
C ILE A 70 11.75 -10.97 3.43
N ILE A 71 11.09 -12.00 2.92
CA ILE A 71 11.30 -13.39 3.32
C ILE A 71 11.76 -14.18 2.10
N LEU A 72 12.91 -14.83 2.24
CA LEU A 72 13.47 -15.71 1.22
C LEU A 72 13.26 -17.15 1.68
N PRO A 73 12.46 -17.94 0.97
CA PRO A 73 12.19 -19.32 1.35
C PRO A 73 13.49 -20.12 1.33
N PHE A 74 13.67 -21.06 2.27
CA PHE A 74 14.80 -21.99 2.20
C PHE A 74 14.65 -22.94 1.03
N ASP A 75 13.41 -23.37 0.76
CA ASP A 75 13.04 -24.17 -0.40
C ASP A 75 11.80 -23.56 -1.09
N PRO A 76 11.91 -23.04 -2.32
CA PRO A 76 10.76 -22.54 -3.09
C PRO A 76 9.73 -23.61 -3.46
N SER A 77 10.08 -24.90 -3.36
CA SER A 77 9.17 -26.03 -3.58
C SER A 77 8.49 -26.50 -2.29
N ASP A 78 9.01 -26.13 -1.13
CA ASP A 78 8.46 -26.45 0.19
C ASP A 78 8.49 -25.23 1.13
N LEU A 79 7.40 -24.46 1.10
CA LEU A 79 7.25 -23.28 1.96
C LEU A 79 7.13 -23.64 3.47
N SER A 80 6.88 -24.90 3.81
CA SER A 80 6.79 -25.35 5.21
C SER A 80 8.17 -25.35 5.90
N ALA A 81 9.26 -25.47 5.11
CA ALA A 81 10.63 -25.36 5.59
C ALA A 81 10.94 -23.98 6.19
N GLY A 82 10.12 -22.96 5.90
CA GLY A 82 10.31 -21.60 6.36
C GLY A 82 11.26 -20.80 5.47
N GLY A 83 11.88 -19.77 6.02
CA GLY A 83 12.78 -18.91 5.25
C GLY A 83 13.54 -17.91 6.10
N ARG A 84 14.58 -17.32 5.49
CA ARG A 84 15.35 -16.23 6.09
C ARG A 84 14.60 -14.91 5.88
N SER A 85 14.45 -14.13 6.94
CA SER A 85 13.77 -12.84 6.86
C SER A 85 14.67 -11.66 7.17
N ILE A 86 14.48 -10.58 6.41
CA ILE A 86 15.17 -9.30 6.56
C ILE A 86 14.10 -8.21 6.57
N MET A 87 14.25 -7.19 7.41
CA MET A 87 13.42 -6.00 7.40
C MET A 87 14.19 -4.81 6.83
N VAL A 88 13.53 -4.04 5.97
CA VAL A 88 14.18 -2.90 5.30
C VAL A 88 14.55 -1.83 6.32
N ASP A 89 15.83 -1.41 6.26
CA ASP A 89 16.49 -0.49 7.19
C ASP A 89 16.60 -0.97 8.65
N GLN A 90 16.55 -2.28 8.91
CA GLN A 90 17.01 -2.79 10.21
C GLN A 90 18.52 -2.53 10.41
N ARG A 91 19.01 -2.60 11.66
CA ARG A 91 20.44 -2.63 11.93
C ARG A 91 21.10 -3.80 11.20
N GLY A 92 22.19 -3.54 10.49
CA GLY A 92 22.87 -4.53 9.66
C GLY A 92 22.12 -4.88 8.36
N PHE A 93 21.16 -4.06 7.92
CA PHE A 93 20.32 -4.35 6.75
C PHE A 93 21.13 -4.59 5.48
N GLN A 94 22.12 -3.74 5.21
CA GLN A 94 22.90 -3.83 3.97
C GLN A 94 23.74 -5.11 3.96
N GLU A 95 24.37 -5.45 5.07
CA GLU A 95 25.14 -6.68 5.28
C GLU A 95 24.25 -7.91 5.10
N ALA A 96 23.08 -7.92 5.73
CA ALA A 96 22.12 -9.01 5.59
C ALA A 96 21.64 -9.19 4.14
N VAL A 97 21.40 -8.09 3.41
CA VAL A 97 21.00 -8.16 2.00
C VAL A 97 22.15 -8.68 1.13
N ARG A 98 23.39 -8.25 1.37
CA ARG A 98 24.58 -8.77 0.65
C ARG A 98 24.72 -10.28 0.84
N ASP A 99 24.62 -10.74 2.08
CA ASP A 99 24.77 -12.15 2.43
C ASP A 99 23.74 -13.04 1.72
N VAL A 100 22.49 -12.58 1.62
CA VAL A 100 21.41 -13.44 1.10
C VAL A 100 21.23 -13.29 -0.42
N GLY A 101 21.37 -12.08 -0.95
CA GLY A 101 21.11 -11.83 -2.37
C GLY A 101 22.27 -12.16 -3.32
N ASN A 102 23.40 -12.64 -2.79
CA ASN A 102 24.62 -13.00 -3.53
C ASN A 102 25.02 -11.94 -4.56
N TYR A 103 25.18 -10.70 -4.09
CA TYR A 103 25.27 -9.52 -4.93
C TYR A 103 26.67 -9.26 -5.51
N ASN A 104 26.69 -8.75 -6.75
CA ASN A 104 27.79 -7.91 -7.26
C ASN A 104 27.57 -6.43 -6.87
N SER A 105 28.58 -5.57 -7.02
CA SER A 105 28.56 -4.19 -6.50
C SER A 105 27.41 -3.33 -7.04
N ASP A 106 27.14 -3.43 -8.34
CA ASP A 106 26.22 -2.50 -9.03
C ASP A 106 24.76 -2.95 -8.86
N ALA A 107 24.49 -4.26 -8.94
CA ALA A 107 23.18 -4.83 -8.66
C ALA A 107 22.74 -4.57 -7.21
N PHE A 108 23.70 -4.55 -6.27
CA PHE A 108 23.42 -4.28 -4.86
C PHE A 108 22.80 -2.89 -4.65
N ALA A 109 23.42 -1.85 -5.22
CA ALA A 109 22.95 -0.47 -5.04
C ALA A 109 21.55 -0.28 -5.63
N HIS A 110 21.30 -0.87 -6.80
CA HIS A 110 19.98 -0.86 -7.45
C HIS A 110 18.91 -1.52 -6.56
N ASP A 111 19.14 -2.75 -6.11
CA ASP A 111 18.12 -3.50 -5.39
C ASP A 111 17.85 -2.91 -4.01
N VAL A 112 18.88 -2.41 -3.31
CA VAL A 112 18.69 -1.67 -2.06
C VAL A 112 17.84 -0.42 -2.28
N LYS A 113 18.03 0.30 -3.40
CA LYS A 113 17.16 1.43 -3.76
C LYS A 113 15.72 0.97 -3.97
N VAL A 114 15.49 -0.10 -4.73
CA VAL A 114 14.14 -0.67 -4.94
C VAL A 114 13.49 -1.08 -3.62
N MET A 115 14.21 -1.76 -2.72
CA MET A 115 13.70 -2.16 -1.40
C MET A 115 13.27 -0.96 -0.57
N ARG A 116 14.04 0.14 -0.59
CA ARG A 116 13.70 1.38 0.11
C ARG A 116 12.50 2.11 -0.51
N LEU A 117 12.38 2.11 -1.83
CA LEU A 117 11.21 2.65 -2.53
C LEU A 117 9.94 1.86 -2.20
N ILE A 118 10.03 0.53 -2.20
CA ILE A 118 8.94 -0.31 -1.71
C ILE A 118 8.64 0.04 -0.25
N ASN A 119 9.67 0.21 0.59
CA ASN A 119 9.50 0.51 2.01
C ASN A 119 8.79 1.83 2.30
N ALA A 120 9.02 2.86 1.47
CA ALA A 120 8.39 4.16 1.60
C ALA A 120 6.87 4.15 1.36
N LEU A 121 6.33 3.11 0.71
CA LEU A 121 4.89 3.00 0.47
C LEU A 121 4.12 2.46 1.68
N PRO A 122 2.87 2.89 1.89
CA PRO A 122 2.04 2.37 2.97
C PRO A 122 1.49 0.96 2.68
N SER A 123 1.36 0.60 1.40
CA SER A 123 0.84 -0.68 0.93
C SER A 123 1.63 -1.15 -0.31
N LEU A 124 1.49 -2.43 -0.64
CA LEU A 124 1.96 -3.05 -1.91
C LEU A 124 0.84 -3.02 -2.95
N ASP A 125 0.05 -1.95 -2.96
CA ASP A 125 -0.99 -1.80 -3.97
C ASP A 125 -0.33 -1.73 -5.37
N PRO A 126 -0.75 -2.54 -6.36
CA PRO A 126 -0.09 -2.61 -7.65
C PRO A 126 -0.02 -1.26 -8.38
N PHE A 127 -1.06 -0.43 -8.30
CA PHE A 127 -1.08 0.87 -8.96
C PHE A 127 -0.09 1.81 -8.30
N LEU A 128 -0.14 1.93 -6.97
CA LEU A 128 0.75 2.83 -6.22
C LEU A 128 2.21 2.39 -6.33
N LEU A 129 2.48 1.09 -6.24
CA LEU A 129 3.82 0.54 -6.37
C LEU A 129 4.40 0.84 -7.75
N ARG A 130 3.63 0.57 -8.82
CA ARG A 130 4.06 0.86 -10.19
C ARG A 130 4.36 2.33 -10.38
N GLN A 131 3.44 3.21 -9.95
CA GLN A 131 3.61 4.66 -10.11
C GLN A 131 4.81 5.18 -9.30
N HIS A 132 5.03 4.64 -8.11
CA HIS A 132 6.18 5.02 -7.31
C HIS A 132 7.50 4.63 -7.97
N LEU A 133 7.63 3.39 -8.46
CA LEU A 133 8.83 2.92 -9.15
C LEU A 133 9.11 3.74 -10.43
N LEU A 134 8.07 4.02 -11.21
CA LEU A 134 8.18 4.84 -12.42
C LEU A 134 8.60 6.28 -12.13
N ASN A 135 8.15 6.88 -11.03
CA ASN A 135 8.58 8.22 -10.61
C ASN A 135 10.10 8.28 -10.34
N TYR A 136 10.72 7.16 -9.95
CA TYR A 136 12.17 7.04 -9.76
C TYR A 136 12.88 6.44 -10.98
N LYS A 137 12.21 6.42 -12.14
CA LYS A 137 12.68 5.90 -13.43
C LYS A 137 13.12 4.43 -13.36
N ILE A 138 12.45 3.64 -12.53
CA ILE A 138 12.62 2.19 -12.46
C ILE A 138 11.50 1.55 -13.28
N ASP A 139 11.85 1.07 -14.47
CA ASP A 139 10.91 0.39 -15.37
C ASP A 139 10.88 -1.10 -15.04
N VAL A 140 9.70 -1.59 -14.66
CA VAL A 140 9.47 -2.97 -14.20
C VAL A 140 8.34 -3.58 -15.01
N ALA A 141 8.48 -4.85 -15.37
CA ALA A 141 7.53 -5.55 -16.20
C ALA A 141 6.09 -5.49 -15.63
N PRO A 142 5.06 -5.34 -16.48
CA PRO A 142 3.66 -5.29 -16.03
C PRO A 142 3.21 -6.51 -15.22
N CYS A 143 3.85 -7.68 -15.40
CA CYS A 143 3.50 -8.90 -14.68
C CYS A 143 3.67 -8.81 -13.15
N TYR A 144 4.48 -7.87 -12.65
CA TYR A 144 4.60 -7.59 -11.22
C TYR A 144 3.41 -6.81 -10.66
N PHE A 145 2.60 -6.20 -11.54
CA PHE A 145 1.48 -5.33 -11.19
C PHE A 145 0.20 -5.93 -11.75
N SER A 146 -0.50 -6.75 -10.97
CA SER A 146 -1.77 -7.39 -11.36
C SER A 146 -2.94 -6.40 -11.44
N ILE A 147 -2.83 -5.39 -12.32
CA ILE A 147 -3.85 -4.35 -12.56
C ILE A 147 -4.69 -4.76 -13.76
N SER A 148 -6.01 -4.86 -13.61
CA SER A 148 -6.89 -5.17 -14.73
C SER A 148 -7.03 -3.97 -15.69
N LYS A 149 -7.27 -4.22 -16.98
CA LYS A 149 -7.54 -3.15 -17.96
C LYS A 149 -8.74 -2.29 -17.55
N ALA A 150 -9.80 -2.94 -17.05
CA ALA A 150 -10.99 -2.25 -16.54
C ALA A 150 -10.68 -1.32 -15.36
N ASP A 151 -9.77 -1.73 -14.46
CA ASP A 151 -9.32 -0.87 -13.35
C ASP A 151 -8.48 0.30 -13.85
N GLN A 152 -7.60 0.09 -14.84
CA GLN A 152 -6.83 1.18 -15.45
C GLN A 152 -7.73 2.22 -16.11
N GLU A 153 -8.70 1.77 -16.92
CA GLU A 153 -9.67 2.63 -17.60
C GLU A 153 -10.59 3.36 -16.61
N GLY A 154 -11.11 2.65 -15.61
CA GLY A 154 -11.97 3.22 -14.57
C GLY A 154 -11.25 4.28 -13.75
N MET A 155 -10.01 4.01 -13.34
CA MET A 155 -9.18 4.95 -12.61
C MET A 155 -8.84 6.19 -13.46
N HIS A 156 -8.51 6.00 -14.75
CA HIS A 156 -8.26 7.11 -15.66
C HIS A 156 -9.50 7.99 -15.81
N LEU A 157 -10.69 7.40 -16.04
CA LEU A 157 -11.95 8.14 -16.16
C LEU A 157 -12.28 8.92 -14.88
N PHE A 158 -12.09 8.31 -13.72
CA PHE A 158 -12.31 8.96 -12.43
C PHE A 158 -11.43 10.20 -12.27
N VAL A 159 -10.12 10.07 -12.51
CA VAL A 159 -9.16 11.18 -12.40
C VAL A 159 -9.48 12.28 -13.42
N SER A 160 -9.87 11.92 -14.65
CA SER A 160 -10.34 12.89 -15.65
C SER A 160 -11.52 13.72 -15.17
N ASN A 161 -12.51 13.09 -14.54
CA ASN A 161 -13.68 13.78 -14.01
C ASN A 161 -13.32 14.69 -12.83
N GLU A 162 -12.49 14.20 -11.91
CA GLU A 162 -12.05 14.98 -10.75
C GLU A 162 -11.27 16.24 -11.18
N LEU A 163 -10.28 16.08 -12.08
CA LEU A 163 -9.42 17.17 -12.57
C LEU A 163 -10.12 18.09 -13.57
N GLY A 164 -11.12 17.59 -14.31
CA GLY A 164 -11.94 18.41 -15.21
C GLY A 164 -12.67 19.55 -14.49
N ARG A 165 -12.83 19.47 -13.17
CA ARG A 165 -13.35 20.59 -12.36
C ARG A 165 -12.34 21.73 -12.22
N LEU A 166 -11.05 21.41 -12.20
CA LEU A 166 -9.96 22.37 -12.05
C LEU A 166 -9.73 23.17 -13.35
N THR A 167 -9.85 22.53 -14.51
CA THR A 167 -9.68 23.20 -15.81
C THR A 167 -10.81 24.16 -16.18
N LYS A 168 -12.04 23.92 -15.69
CA LYS A 168 -13.17 24.85 -15.83
C LYS A 168 -12.92 26.19 -15.14
N LEU A 169 -12.07 26.23 -14.10
CA LEU A 169 -11.75 27.44 -13.35
C LEU A 169 -10.59 28.25 -13.96
N LEU A 170 -9.60 27.59 -14.57
CA LEU A 170 -8.42 28.28 -15.13
C LEU A 170 -8.71 29.15 -16.37
N GLY A 171 -9.97 29.27 -16.79
CA GLY A 171 -10.39 30.21 -17.84
C GLY A 171 -9.80 29.92 -19.22
N THR A 172 -8.99 28.88 -19.38
CA THR A 172 -8.63 28.35 -20.70
C THR A 172 -9.92 27.88 -21.32
N SER A 173 -10.37 28.55 -22.39
CA SER A 173 -11.49 28.12 -23.23
C SER A 173 -11.42 26.60 -23.32
N ALA A 174 -12.43 25.91 -22.80
CA ALA A 174 -12.41 24.47 -22.54
C ALA A 174 -12.19 23.66 -23.83
N SER A 175 -10.95 23.62 -24.30
CA SER A 175 -10.50 22.61 -25.23
C SER A 175 -10.24 21.40 -24.36
N GLY A 176 -10.95 20.29 -24.60
CA GLY A 176 -10.74 19.01 -23.91
C GLY A 176 -9.28 18.56 -23.91
N ASN A 177 -8.46 19.13 -24.79
CA ASN A 177 -7.02 18.95 -24.86
C ASN A 177 -6.27 19.41 -23.59
N SER A 178 -6.67 20.51 -22.94
CA SER A 178 -5.98 21.02 -21.72
C SER A 178 -6.20 20.09 -20.51
N THR A 179 -7.45 19.65 -20.30
CA THR A 179 -7.79 18.66 -19.27
C THR A 179 -7.09 17.34 -19.52
N ASN A 180 -7.11 16.84 -20.75
CA ASN A 180 -6.43 15.59 -21.09
C ASN A 180 -4.92 15.66 -20.86
N ARG A 181 -4.29 16.81 -21.13
CA ARG A 181 -2.87 17.03 -20.79
C ARG A 181 -2.63 17.02 -19.29
N MET A 182 -3.45 17.71 -18.49
CA MET A 182 -3.29 17.71 -17.03
C MET A 182 -3.53 16.31 -16.42
N VAL A 183 -4.50 15.57 -16.93
CA VAL A 183 -4.76 14.17 -16.52
C VAL A 183 -3.59 13.28 -16.92
N SER A 184 -3.11 13.41 -18.16
CA SER A 184 -1.94 12.70 -18.65
C SER A 184 -0.74 13.00 -17.76
N ALA A 185 -0.45 14.27 -17.46
CA ALA A 185 0.59 14.70 -16.53
C ALA A 185 0.42 14.14 -15.12
N MET A 186 -0.82 14.00 -14.64
CA MET A 186 -1.13 13.46 -13.32
C MET A 186 -1.06 11.93 -13.26
N LEU A 187 -1.13 11.23 -14.40
CA LEU A 187 -1.04 9.77 -14.46
C LEU A 187 0.27 9.27 -15.09
N SER A 188 1.05 10.17 -15.70
CA SER A 188 2.34 9.90 -16.30
C SER A 188 3.47 9.94 -15.27
N SER A 189 4.59 9.33 -15.59
CA SER A 189 5.82 9.37 -14.78
C SER A 189 6.62 10.67 -14.94
N ASP A 190 6.20 11.59 -15.81
CA ASP A 190 6.87 12.86 -16.09
C ASP A 190 6.02 14.06 -15.63
N VAL A 191 5.89 14.15 -14.32
CA VAL A 191 5.07 15.14 -13.60
C VAL A 191 5.62 16.57 -13.76
N ALA A 192 6.91 16.70 -14.09
CA ALA A 192 7.69 17.90 -13.80
C ALA A 192 7.43 19.06 -14.76
N GLU A 193 7.27 18.81 -16.06
CA GLU A 193 7.11 19.87 -17.05
C GLU A 193 5.65 20.31 -17.18
N GLU A 194 4.70 19.38 -17.23
CA GLU A 194 3.30 19.71 -17.53
C GLU A 194 2.56 20.34 -16.35
N LEU A 195 3.00 20.10 -15.10
CA LEU A 195 2.43 20.72 -13.90
C LEU A 195 3.27 21.88 -13.35
N ALA A 196 4.29 22.34 -14.09
CA ALA A 196 5.13 23.46 -13.67
C ALA A 196 4.33 24.75 -13.34
N PRO A 197 3.30 25.15 -14.12
CA PRO A 197 2.50 26.33 -13.79
C PRO A 197 1.76 26.20 -12.45
N LEU A 198 1.27 24.99 -12.14
CA LEU A 198 0.62 24.71 -10.86
C LEU A 198 1.62 24.82 -9.70
N ARG A 199 2.83 24.28 -9.87
CA ARG A 199 3.91 24.38 -8.86
C ARG A 199 4.24 25.83 -8.54
N GLU A 200 4.38 26.67 -9.57
CA GLU A 200 4.68 28.10 -9.42
C GLU A 200 3.55 28.85 -8.72
N THR A 201 2.30 28.55 -9.10
CA THR A 201 1.10 29.14 -8.48
C THR A 201 1.01 28.81 -6.99
N LEU A 202 1.41 27.59 -6.61
CA LEU A 202 1.40 27.12 -5.22
C LEU A 202 2.68 27.50 -4.44
N ASN A 203 3.66 28.15 -5.09
CA ASN A 203 4.95 28.51 -4.49
C ASN A 203 5.59 27.33 -3.73
N LEU A 204 5.70 26.18 -4.42
CA LEU A 204 6.33 24.97 -3.90
C LEU A 204 7.68 24.75 -4.58
N ASN A 205 8.66 24.32 -3.80
CA ASN A 205 9.93 23.85 -4.37
C ASN A 205 9.70 22.53 -5.13
N GLY A 206 10.67 22.14 -5.96
CA GLY A 206 10.54 20.97 -6.82
C GLY A 206 10.32 19.65 -6.05
N GLU A 207 10.93 19.49 -4.89
CA GLU A 207 10.84 18.24 -4.11
C GLU A 207 9.49 18.12 -3.39
N ASP A 208 9.09 19.15 -2.65
CA ASP A 208 7.79 19.22 -1.97
C ASP A 208 6.65 19.03 -2.97
N PHE A 209 6.77 19.64 -4.16
CA PHE A 209 5.78 19.47 -5.21
C PHE A 209 5.72 18.05 -5.74
N ARG A 210 6.87 17.42 -6.04
CA ARG A 210 6.91 16.02 -6.51
C ARG A 210 6.31 15.07 -5.48
N GLN A 211 6.69 15.21 -4.21
CA GLN A 211 6.20 14.36 -3.13
C GLN A 211 4.70 14.60 -2.86
N GLY A 212 4.27 15.86 -2.87
CA GLY A 212 2.87 16.25 -2.72
C GLY A 212 2.00 15.74 -3.86
N VAL A 213 2.43 15.86 -5.12
CA VAL A 213 1.70 15.36 -6.28
C VAL A 213 1.61 13.83 -6.27
N PHE A 214 2.69 13.12 -5.93
CA PHE A 214 2.63 11.66 -5.77
C PHE A 214 1.60 11.26 -4.71
N SER A 215 1.59 11.97 -3.58
CA SER A 215 0.61 11.73 -2.51
C SER A 215 -0.81 12.03 -2.97
N TRP A 216 -1.02 13.13 -3.70
CA TRP A 216 -2.30 13.49 -4.29
C TRP A 216 -2.81 12.42 -5.28
N ARG A 217 -1.95 11.83 -6.10
CA ARG A 217 -2.31 10.64 -6.92
C ARG A 217 -2.79 9.50 -6.05
N GLY A 218 -2.12 9.27 -4.92
CA GLY A 218 -2.52 8.31 -3.91
C GLY A 218 -3.92 8.58 -3.36
N PHE A 219 -4.23 9.83 -3.01
CA PHE A 219 -5.56 10.22 -2.56
C PHE A 219 -6.64 9.96 -3.61
N LEU A 220 -6.39 10.34 -4.87
CA LEU A 220 -7.31 10.07 -5.98
C LEU A 220 -7.54 8.56 -6.14
N TYR A 221 -6.47 7.77 -6.09
CA TYR A 221 -6.54 6.31 -6.19
C TYR A 221 -7.39 5.70 -5.08
N TYR A 222 -7.13 6.07 -3.83
CA TYR A 222 -7.88 5.50 -2.72
C TYR A 222 -9.33 5.98 -2.68
N LYS A 223 -9.61 7.22 -3.09
CA LYS A 223 -10.98 7.74 -3.23
C LYS A 223 -11.78 6.94 -4.26
N TRP A 224 -11.17 6.62 -5.41
CA TRP A 224 -11.78 5.74 -6.41
C TRP A 224 -11.95 4.30 -5.91
N SER A 225 -10.89 3.75 -5.32
CA SER A 225 -10.83 2.35 -4.91
C SER A 225 -11.82 2.02 -3.78
N ILE A 226 -12.01 2.93 -2.81
CA ILE A 226 -12.90 2.68 -1.67
C ILE A 226 -14.37 2.56 -2.07
N GLU A 227 -14.83 3.36 -3.04
CA GLU A 227 -16.22 3.30 -3.52
C GLU A 227 -16.54 1.92 -4.11
N LYS A 228 -15.62 1.36 -4.88
CA LYS A 228 -15.75 0.02 -5.48
C LYS A 228 -15.59 -1.10 -4.45
N PHE A 229 -14.74 -0.90 -3.46
CA PHE A 229 -14.33 -1.92 -2.50
C PHE A 229 -15.28 -2.04 -1.28
N TRP A 230 -16.08 -1.01 -0.99
CA TRP A 230 -16.96 -1.01 0.18
C TRP A 230 -18.02 -2.11 0.20
N PRO A 231 -18.74 -2.42 -0.90
CA PRO A 231 -19.72 -3.52 -0.90
C PRO A 231 -19.11 -4.87 -0.52
N ASP A 232 -17.88 -5.13 -0.99
CA ASP A 232 -17.14 -6.34 -0.66
C ASP A 232 -16.75 -6.41 0.82
N THR A 233 -16.41 -5.27 1.41
CA THR A 233 -16.09 -5.17 2.84
C THR A 233 -17.30 -5.55 3.69
N ILE A 234 -18.48 -5.03 3.35
CA ILE A 234 -19.73 -5.36 4.07
C ILE A 234 -20.04 -6.86 3.96
N LEU A 235 -19.93 -7.42 2.75
CA LEU A 235 -20.17 -8.84 2.51
C LEU A 235 -19.24 -9.72 3.36
N VAL A 236 -17.94 -9.41 3.38
CA VAL A 236 -16.96 -10.16 4.16
C VAL A 236 -17.22 -10.04 5.67
N LEU A 237 -17.55 -8.85 6.17
CA LEU A 237 -17.90 -8.68 7.59
C LEU A 237 -19.12 -9.53 8.00
N LYS A 238 -20.13 -9.59 7.13
CA LYS A 238 -21.28 -10.47 7.33
C LYS A 238 -20.85 -11.94 7.37
N GLN A 239 -20.03 -12.37 6.41
CA GLN A 239 -19.51 -13.74 6.36
C GLN A 239 -18.68 -14.08 7.60
N ILE A 240 -17.78 -13.20 8.06
CA ILE A 240 -16.98 -13.39 9.29
C ILE A 240 -17.90 -13.62 10.51
N ASN A 241 -19.00 -12.86 10.59
CA ASN A 241 -19.94 -12.97 11.69
C ASN A 241 -20.77 -14.27 11.66
N GLU A 242 -21.15 -14.71 10.46
CA GLU A 242 -22.02 -15.87 10.25
C GLU A 242 -21.25 -17.20 10.15
N PHE A 243 -19.96 -17.17 9.79
CA PHE A 243 -19.15 -18.37 9.57
C PHE A 243 -19.12 -19.26 10.81
N ARG A 244 -19.35 -20.57 10.60
CA ARG A 244 -19.33 -21.59 11.64
C ARG A 244 -18.16 -22.54 11.37
N PRO A 245 -17.20 -22.67 12.31
CA PRO A 245 -16.13 -23.66 12.19
C PRO A 245 -16.68 -25.08 12.31
N THR A 246 -15.92 -26.04 11.84
CA THR A 246 -16.17 -27.47 12.05
C THR A 246 -15.72 -27.90 13.44
N GLY A 247 -16.32 -28.98 13.95
CA GLY A 247 -16.01 -29.51 15.28
C GLY A 247 -16.80 -28.85 16.42
N LEU A 248 -16.55 -29.35 17.64
CA LEU A 248 -17.15 -28.82 18.87
C LEU A 248 -16.24 -27.74 19.45
N ALA A 249 -16.65 -26.48 19.37
CA ALA A 249 -15.99 -25.39 20.07
C ALA A 249 -16.31 -25.43 21.57
N THR A 250 -15.30 -25.29 22.43
CA THR A 250 -15.51 -25.14 23.87
C THR A 250 -16.25 -23.83 24.17
N PRO A 251 -16.92 -23.69 25.33
CA PRO A 251 -17.54 -22.42 25.74
C PRO A 251 -16.55 -21.24 25.72
N GLU A 252 -15.30 -21.48 26.13
CA GLU A 252 -14.22 -20.49 26.11
C GLU A 252 -13.85 -20.06 24.68
N GLN A 253 -13.63 -21.02 23.77
CA GLN A 253 -13.35 -20.71 22.36
C GLN A 253 -14.49 -19.91 21.73
N ASN A 254 -15.75 -20.24 22.04
CA ASN A 254 -16.92 -19.49 21.56
C ASN A 254 -16.93 -18.04 22.06
N THR A 255 -16.58 -17.80 23.32
CA THR A 255 -16.44 -16.45 23.89
C THR A 255 -15.35 -15.65 23.18
N ILE A 256 -14.18 -16.27 22.95
CA ILE A 256 -13.06 -15.62 22.25
C ILE A 256 -13.44 -15.29 20.80
N LEU A 257 -14.07 -16.23 20.07
CA LEU A 257 -14.55 -15.98 18.71
C LEU A 257 -15.55 -14.82 18.65
N ALA A 258 -16.50 -14.76 19.60
CA ALA A 258 -17.46 -13.68 19.68
C ALA A 258 -16.80 -12.32 19.98
N GLN A 259 -15.74 -12.30 20.78
CA GLN A 259 -14.96 -11.10 21.04
C GLN A 259 -14.17 -10.64 19.81
N LEU A 260 -13.49 -11.56 19.11
CA LEU A 260 -12.72 -11.25 17.91
C LEU A 260 -13.61 -10.72 16.79
N ARG A 261 -14.76 -11.35 16.53
CA ARG A 261 -15.74 -10.86 15.54
C ARG A 261 -16.17 -9.43 15.81
N ARG A 262 -16.55 -9.12 17.06
CA ARG A 262 -16.93 -7.76 17.47
C ARG A 262 -15.78 -6.78 17.27
N SER A 263 -14.58 -7.16 17.72
CA SER A 263 -13.39 -6.34 17.58
C SER A 263 -13.10 -6.00 16.11
N ILE A 264 -13.14 -6.99 15.20
CA ILE A 264 -12.89 -6.79 13.77
C ILE A 264 -13.90 -5.79 13.18
N ILE A 265 -15.20 -5.95 13.48
CA ILE A 265 -16.24 -5.03 13.01
C ILE A 265 -15.96 -3.59 13.47
N GLU A 266 -15.62 -3.42 14.75
CA GLU A 266 -15.27 -2.11 15.31
C GLU A 266 -14.02 -1.51 14.64
N MET A 267 -12.96 -2.30 14.46
CA MET A 267 -11.72 -1.84 13.84
C MET A 267 -11.91 -1.47 12.37
N VAL A 268 -12.70 -2.22 11.61
CA VAL A 268 -13.04 -1.86 10.23
C VAL A 268 -13.82 -0.55 10.20
N ARG A 269 -14.81 -0.38 11.08
CA ARG A 269 -15.58 0.87 11.19
C ARG A 269 -14.67 2.06 11.53
N ASP A 270 -13.82 1.91 12.53
CA ASP A 270 -12.96 2.97 13.03
C ASP A 270 -11.90 3.35 11.97
N ASN A 271 -11.29 2.37 11.30
CA ASN A 271 -10.38 2.65 10.18
C ASN A 271 -11.10 3.32 9.00
N SER A 272 -12.31 2.87 8.66
CA SER A 272 -13.11 3.48 7.59
C SER A 272 -13.45 4.94 7.89
N LYS A 273 -13.75 5.26 9.15
CA LYS A 273 -13.97 6.64 9.59
C LYS A 273 -12.71 7.49 9.39
N HIS A 274 -11.53 6.99 9.76
CA HIS A 274 -10.27 7.70 9.55
C HIS A 274 -9.96 7.92 8.07
N VAL A 275 -10.16 6.90 7.23
CA VAL A 275 -9.95 7.02 5.77
C VAL A 275 -10.87 8.09 5.19
N ASN A 276 -12.18 8.06 5.49
CA ASN A 276 -13.13 9.07 5.03
C ASN A 276 -12.79 10.47 5.55
N GLN A 277 -12.31 10.58 6.79
CA GLN A 277 -11.89 11.86 7.35
C GLN A 277 -10.69 12.43 6.60
N ALA A 278 -9.68 11.61 6.28
CA ALA A 278 -8.54 12.05 5.47
C ALA A 278 -8.96 12.45 4.05
N LEU A 279 -9.84 11.68 3.39
CA LEU A 279 -10.40 12.03 2.08
C LEU A 279 -11.20 13.34 2.12
N SER A 280 -11.93 13.61 3.20
CA SER A 280 -12.67 14.87 3.37
C SER A 280 -11.76 16.11 3.49
N VAL A 281 -10.52 15.94 3.93
CA VAL A 281 -9.53 17.04 3.95
C VAL A 281 -9.11 17.37 2.52
N TYR A 282 -8.85 16.33 1.72
CA TYR A 282 -8.61 16.50 0.28
C TYR A 282 -9.80 17.19 -0.40
N ASP A 283 -11.03 16.65 -0.26
CA ASP A 283 -12.21 17.17 -0.93
C ASP A 283 -12.47 18.64 -0.60
N ARG A 284 -12.31 19.04 0.67
CA ARG A 284 -12.42 20.44 1.09
C ARG A 284 -11.31 21.30 0.48
N SER A 285 -10.05 20.87 0.57
CA SER A 285 -8.91 21.63 0.03
C SER A 285 -8.99 21.82 -1.49
N PHE A 286 -9.49 20.80 -2.20
CA PHE A 286 -9.68 20.83 -3.63
C PHE A 286 -10.91 21.69 -4.01
N GLY A 287 -11.99 21.60 -3.24
CA GLY A 287 -13.16 22.47 -3.37
C GLY A 287 -12.80 23.95 -3.18
N ASP A 288 -12.03 24.29 -2.14
CA ASP A 288 -11.57 25.66 -1.90
C ASP A 288 -10.70 26.20 -3.06
N LEU A 289 -9.90 25.34 -3.70
CA LEU A 289 -9.14 25.72 -4.89
C LEU A 289 -10.06 25.99 -6.10
N VAL A 290 -11.07 25.13 -6.30
CA VAL A 290 -11.94 25.13 -7.48
C VAL A 290 -13.14 26.09 -7.36
N GLU A 291 -13.58 26.43 -6.16
CA GLU A 291 -14.78 27.27 -5.95
C GLU A 291 -14.42 28.63 -5.38
N GLN A 292 -13.46 28.68 -4.46
CA GLN A 292 -13.10 29.89 -3.72
C GLN A 292 -11.79 30.54 -4.23
N GLN A 293 -11.16 29.96 -5.25
CA GLN A 293 -9.87 30.40 -5.79
C GLN A 293 -8.79 30.58 -4.70
N SER A 294 -8.81 29.73 -3.68
CA SER A 294 -7.86 29.77 -2.56
C SER A 294 -6.75 28.73 -2.76
N PRO A 295 -5.62 29.07 -3.39
CA PRO A 295 -4.51 28.13 -3.61
C PRO A 295 -3.83 27.71 -2.30
N LYS A 296 -3.99 28.51 -1.22
CA LYS A 296 -3.33 28.27 0.05
C LYS A 296 -3.78 26.97 0.70
N THR A 297 -5.08 26.69 0.76
CA THR A 297 -5.60 25.46 1.39
C THR A 297 -5.09 24.22 0.64
N PHE A 298 -5.06 24.28 -0.69
CA PHE A 298 -4.56 23.16 -1.50
C PHE A 298 -3.04 22.99 -1.39
N ARG A 299 -2.28 24.10 -1.31
CA ARG A 299 -0.85 24.07 -1.01
C ARG A 299 -0.57 23.39 0.33
N ASP A 300 -1.29 23.79 1.39
CA ASP A 300 -1.13 23.23 2.72
C ASP A 300 -1.51 21.73 2.76
N PHE A 301 -2.52 21.35 1.97
CA PHE A 301 -2.83 19.95 1.69
C PHE A 301 -1.65 19.24 1.03
N LEU A 302 -1.08 19.73 -0.08
CA LEU A 302 0.04 19.06 -0.76
C LEU A 302 1.27 18.87 0.14
N LEU A 303 1.55 19.82 1.04
CA LEU A 303 2.62 19.71 2.02
C LEU A 303 2.35 18.66 3.10
N SER A 304 1.08 18.47 3.47
CA SER A 304 0.66 17.50 4.50
C SER A 304 0.32 16.12 3.92
N ALA A 305 0.03 16.06 2.62
CA ALA A 305 -0.44 14.88 1.91
C ALA A 305 0.50 13.67 2.04
N PRO A 306 1.85 13.79 2.05
CA PRO A 306 2.71 12.63 2.22
C PRO A 306 2.49 11.89 3.53
N PHE A 307 2.32 12.63 4.63
CA PHE A 307 2.05 12.03 5.93
C PHE A 307 0.65 11.40 5.96
N MET A 308 -0.36 12.14 5.52
CA MET A 308 -1.75 11.66 5.52
C MET A 308 -1.95 10.46 4.56
N PHE A 309 -1.22 10.42 3.45
CA PHE A 309 -1.20 9.31 2.51
C PHE A 309 -0.70 8.02 3.17
N LEU A 310 0.34 8.11 3.99
CA LEU A 310 0.85 6.95 4.73
C LEU A 310 -0.19 6.40 5.70
N GLU A 311 -0.81 7.27 6.50
CA GLU A 311 -1.86 6.88 7.45
C GLU A 311 -3.06 6.25 6.72
N LEU A 312 -3.53 6.92 5.66
CA LEU A 312 -4.67 6.47 4.87
C LEU A 312 -4.39 5.09 4.25
N GLY A 313 -3.23 4.91 3.62
CA GLY A 313 -2.84 3.66 2.99
C GLY A 313 -2.65 2.52 3.97
N GLU A 314 -2.16 2.78 5.19
CA GLU A 314 -2.05 1.79 6.26
C GLU A 314 -3.44 1.26 6.66
N LYS A 315 -4.38 2.19 6.90
CA LYS A 315 -5.74 1.89 7.36
C LYS A 315 -6.55 1.19 6.29
N PHE A 316 -6.50 1.67 5.05
CA PHE A 316 -7.16 1.03 3.91
C PHE A 316 -6.52 -0.32 3.58
N GLY A 317 -5.18 -0.41 3.60
CA GLY A 317 -4.44 -1.65 3.37
C GLY A 317 -4.80 -2.75 4.37
N ALA A 318 -5.11 -2.41 5.62
CA ALA A 318 -5.60 -3.38 6.61
C ALA A 318 -6.94 -4.00 6.18
N ILE A 319 -7.91 -3.16 5.79
CA ILE A 319 -9.25 -3.61 5.36
C ILE A 319 -9.13 -4.42 4.07
N SER A 320 -8.38 -3.90 3.09
CA SER A 320 -8.11 -4.54 1.80
C SER A 320 -7.48 -5.92 1.96
N HIS A 321 -6.47 -6.05 2.83
CA HIS A 321 -5.84 -7.33 3.12
C HIS A 321 -6.81 -8.35 3.73
N MET A 322 -7.61 -7.95 4.72
CA MET A 322 -8.64 -8.80 5.35
C MET A 322 -9.63 -9.34 4.30
N VAL A 323 -10.20 -8.45 3.48
CA VAL A 323 -11.19 -8.83 2.45
C VAL A 323 -10.56 -9.73 1.39
N GLY A 324 -9.36 -9.38 0.90
CA GLY A 324 -8.65 -10.17 -0.10
C GLY A 324 -8.28 -11.56 0.40
N PHE A 325 -7.80 -11.67 1.63
CA PHE A 325 -7.53 -12.95 2.27
C PHE A 325 -8.81 -13.77 2.42
N TRP A 326 -9.86 -13.18 3.00
CA TRP A 326 -11.11 -13.87 3.26
C TRP A 326 -11.75 -14.42 1.98
N LYS A 327 -11.86 -13.59 0.94
CA LYS A 327 -12.42 -14.01 -0.35
C LYS A 327 -11.66 -15.19 -0.95
N ARG A 328 -10.32 -15.17 -0.95
CA ARG A 328 -9.56 -16.30 -1.50
C ARG A 328 -9.70 -17.56 -0.67
N ARG A 329 -9.64 -17.44 0.65
CA ARG A 329 -9.64 -18.59 1.55
C ARG A 329 -11.02 -19.23 1.70
N PHE A 330 -12.11 -18.46 1.60
CA PHE A 330 -13.47 -18.89 1.93
C PHE A 330 -14.49 -18.78 0.77
N ALA A 331 -14.18 -18.11 -0.36
CA ALA A 331 -15.12 -17.99 -1.49
C ALA A 331 -14.96 -19.07 -2.58
N SER A 332 -14.01 -20.00 -2.45
CA SER A 332 -13.93 -21.17 -3.33
C SER A 332 -15.16 -22.07 -3.16
N ARG A 333 -15.73 -22.54 -4.28
CA ARG A 333 -16.91 -23.43 -4.28
C ARG A 333 -16.63 -24.69 -3.46
N GLY A 334 -17.28 -24.78 -2.30
CA GLY A 334 -17.07 -25.79 -1.27
C GLY A 334 -16.63 -25.09 0.01
N CYS A 335 -17.54 -24.94 0.98
CA CYS A 335 -17.20 -24.40 2.30
C CYS A 335 -15.99 -25.20 2.81
N PRO A 336 -14.81 -24.60 2.95
CA PRO A 336 -13.69 -25.32 3.50
C PRO A 336 -14.05 -25.72 4.92
N LEU A 337 -13.81 -26.99 5.27
CA LEU A 337 -13.86 -27.44 6.65
C LEU A 337 -12.72 -26.72 7.37
N VAL A 338 -13.07 -25.76 8.23
CA VAL A 338 -12.11 -24.96 9.00
C VAL A 338 -12.37 -25.21 10.46
N GLU A 339 -11.39 -25.78 11.14
CA GLU A 339 -11.46 -26.08 12.57
C GLU A 339 -11.46 -24.79 13.40
N VAL A 340 -11.95 -24.90 14.64
CA VAL A 340 -12.12 -23.77 15.57
C VAL A 340 -10.80 -23.04 15.80
N ASP A 341 -9.69 -23.76 16.01
CA ASP A 341 -8.38 -23.18 16.28
C ASP A 341 -7.78 -22.47 15.06
N GLU A 342 -8.06 -22.97 13.85
CA GLU A 342 -7.65 -22.31 12.61
C GLU A 342 -8.41 -21.00 12.44
N LEU A 343 -9.75 -21.01 12.65
CA LEU A 343 -10.56 -19.80 12.58
C LEU A 343 -10.11 -18.77 13.63
N LEU A 344 -9.81 -19.20 14.86
CA LEU A 344 -9.27 -18.33 15.91
C LEU A 344 -7.98 -17.67 15.46
N THR A 345 -7.06 -18.43 14.88
CA THR A 345 -5.79 -17.92 14.36
C THR A 345 -6.01 -16.85 13.28
N VAL A 346 -6.87 -17.13 12.29
CA VAL A 346 -7.18 -16.17 11.23
C VAL A 346 -7.79 -14.88 11.77
N LEU A 347 -8.74 -14.96 12.69
CA LEU A 347 -9.39 -13.77 13.26
C LEU A 347 -8.45 -12.98 14.18
N GLN A 348 -7.54 -13.65 14.90
CA GLN A 348 -6.48 -13.00 15.68
C GLN A 348 -5.50 -12.26 14.77
N ASP A 349 -5.09 -12.87 13.66
CA ASP A 349 -4.22 -12.24 12.67
C ASP A 349 -4.87 -10.99 12.07
N PHE A 350 -6.15 -11.07 11.70
CA PHE A 350 -6.91 -9.90 11.29
C PHE A 350 -6.88 -8.81 12.36
N ALA A 351 -7.23 -9.15 13.59
CA ALA A 351 -7.27 -8.18 14.68
C ALA A 351 -5.92 -7.49 14.90
N SER A 352 -4.82 -8.25 14.88
CA SER A 352 -3.46 -7.71 15.00
C SER A 352 -3.08 -6.80 13.82
N GLY A 353 -3.62 -7.06 12.62
CA GLY A 353 -3.35 -6.31 11.40
C GLY A 353 -3.88 -4.88 11.40
N PHE A 354 -4.93 -4.59 12.19
CA PHE A 354 -5.50 -3.25 12.36
C PHE A 354 -4.72 -2.37 13.35
N GLY A 355 -3.93 -2.97 14.25
CA GLY A 355 -3.16 -2.29 15.31
C GLY A 355 -3.95 -2.07 16.61
N GLU A 356 -3.31 -1.53 17.65
CA GLU A 356 -4.01 -1.13 18.88
C GLU A 356 -5.03 -0.02 18.58
N ARG A 357 -6.15 -0.01 19.34
CA ARG A 357 -7.15 1.07 19.23
C ARG A 357 -6.44 2.41 19.40
N VAL A 358 -6.53 3.25 18.38
CA VAL A 358 -6.18 4.67 18.51
C VAL A 358 -7.15 5.25 19.52
N LYS A 359 -6.74 5.37 20.79
CA LYS A 359 -7.40 6.28 21.73
C LYS A 359 -7.40 7.64 21.04
N ALA A 360 -8.57 8.27 20.98
CA ALA A 360 -8.78 9.54 20.29
C ALA A 360 -7.59 10.48 20.55
N PRO A 361 -6.96 11.05 19.51
CA PRO A 361 -5.80 11.89 19.71
C PRO A 361 -6.21 13.08 20.58
N SER A 362 -5.61 13.20 21.77
CA SER A 362 -5.45 14.50 22.38
C SER A 362 -4.65 15.31 21.37
N SER A 363 -5.32 16.30 20.78
CA SER A 363 -4.78 17.29 19.85
C SER A 363 -3.27 17.50 19.98
N LEU A 364 -2.53 17.39 18.89
CA LEU A 364 -1.36 18.20 18.53
C LEU A 364 -0.91 17.77 17.14
N ILE A 365 -1.09 18.66 16.17
CA ILE A 365 -0.44 18.60 14.85
C ILE A 365 1.07 18.43 15.10
N PRO A 366 1.72 17.35 14.65
CA PRO A 366 3.16 17.26 14.71
C PRO A 366 3.75 18.35 13.81
N ARG A 367 4.54 19.27 14.39
CA ARG A 367 5.35 20.20 13.60
C ARG A 367 6.37 19.40 12.79
N PRO A 368 6.67 19.80 11.54
CA PRO A 368 7.63 19.10 10.71
C PRO A 368 9.01 19.09 11.38
N VAL A 369 9.58 17.88 11.54
CA VAL A 369 11.01 17.71 11.76
C VAL A 369 11.66 17.96 10.42
N VAL A 370 12.33 19.10 10.29
CA VAL A 370 13.22 19.39 9.18
C VAL A 370 14.27 18.28 9.15
N MET A 371 14.27 17.44 8.10
CA MET A 371 15.40 16.57 7.83
C MET A 371 16.59 17.46 7.46
N ASP A 372 17.44 17.72 8.44
CA ASP A 372 18.72 18.39 8.22
C ASP A 372 19.64 17.37 7.53
N CYS A 373 19.56 17.32 6.19
CA CYS A 373 20.57 16.66 5.37
C CYS A 373 21.84 17.52 5.39
N ARG A 374 22.57 17.50 6.50
CA ARG A 374 23.93 18.03 6.56
C ARG A 374 24.86 17.12 7.39
N HIS A 375 25.96 16.76 6.71
CA HIS A 375 27.19 16.11 7.15
C HIS A 375 27.17 14.57 7.12
N SER A 376 28.11 13.91 6.44
CA SER A 376 29.56 14.19 6.45
C SER A 376 30.25 13.81 5.14
N ARG A 377 31.34 14.53 4.87
CA ARG A 377 32.36 14.24 3.86
C ARG A 377 33.10 12.94 4.16
#